data_AF-A0A3Q3D7L3-F1
#
_entry.id   AF-A0A3Q3D7L3-F1
#
_cell.length_a   1.000
_cell.length_b   1.000
_cell.length_c   1.000
_cell.angle_alpha   90.00
_cell.angle_beta   90.00
_cell.angle_gamma   90.00
#
_symmetry.space_group_name_H-M   'P 1'
#
loop_
_entity.id
_entity.type
_entity.pdbx_description
1 polymer ?
#
loop_
_entity_poly.entity_id
_entity_poly.type
_entity_poly.pdbx_seq_one_letter_code
_entity_poly.pdbx_strand_id
1 'polypeptide(L)'
;MMLDAGAETDVVNSVGRTAAQMAAFVGQHDCVTVINNFFSRARLDYYTKAQGLEKEPKLPPKLAGPLHKIIMSTNLNPVKMVLLVKENPLLASPSALDKCRRVMELICEKCMKQRDMNEVLAMKMHYISCVLAKCVSFLNERDDQLDGLVKSLLKGRDSDGFPVYQEKFIRECVRKFPYCDATLLQQLVRSIAPVSIGNDPTALSVLTQAITGQVGFMDAEFCTTCGDKGAQKRCSICKMVTYCGQACQKLHWFTHKKVCKKLEEQREEHQAQSNQVTGWLTSVTKSPRLCTHLLNLELNISHDSDQLFKKVM
;
A
#
# COMPACT_ATOMS: atom_id res chain seq x y z
N MET A 1 -6.46 12.17 -19.45
CA MET A 1 -4.98 12.26 -19.38
C MET A 1 -4.39 11.92 -20.74
N MET A 2 -3.15 12.32 -21.07
CA MET A 2 -2.52 11.93 -22.36
C MET A 2 -2.45 10.40 -22.54
N LEU A 3 -2.27 9.66 -21.44
CA LEU A 3 -2.29 8.20 -21.43
C LEU A 3 -3.64 7.64 -21.94
N ASP A 4 -4.76 8.30 -21.63
CA ASP A 4 -6.08 7.89 -22.13
C ASP A 4 -6.23 8.13 -23.65
N ALA A 5 -5.44 9.06 -24.21
CA ALA A 5 -5.39 9.34 -25.64
C ALA A 5 -4.41 8.43 -26.41
N GLY A 6 -3.83 7.42 -25.74
CA GLY A 6 -2.95 6.42 -26.37
C GLY A 6 -1.47 6.75 -26.34
N ALA A 7 -1.02 7.67 -25.47
CA ALA A 7 0.41 7.91 -25.29
C ALA A 7 1.13 6.64 -24.80
N GLU A 8 2.20 6.25 -25.49
CA GLU A 8 3.05 5.10 -25.15
C GLU A 8 3.92 5.42 -23.94
N THR A 9 4.06 4.47 -23.01
CA THR A 9 4.73 4.66 -21.72
C THR A 9 6.20 4.23 -21.71
N ASP A 10 6.61 3.46 -22.72
CA ASP A 10 7.90 2.82 -22.90
C ASP A 10 8.79 3.51 -23.94
N VAL A 11 8.27 4.52 -24.65
CA VAL A 11 9.06 5.37 -25.56
C VAL A 11 10.14 6.13 -24.80
N VAL A 12 11.36 6.06 -25.32
CA VAL A 12 12.53 6.78 -24.78
C VAL A 12 12.81 8.06 -25.57
N ASN A 13 13.30 9.08 -24.86
CA ASN A 13 13.77 10.32 -25.47
C ASN A 13 15.20 10.17 -26.06
N SER A 14 15.77 11.29 -26.54
CA SER A 14 17.12 11.33 -27.12
C SER A 14 18.25 10.92 -26.17
N VAL A 15 18.00 10.86 -24.85
CA VAL A 15 18.97 10.40 -23.84
C VAL A 15 18.63 9.00 -23.30
N GLY A 16 17.77 8.25 -23.99
CA GLY A 16 17.46 6.86 -23.66
C GLY A 16 16.61 6.68 -22.40
N ARG A 17 15.83 7.69 -22.01
CA ARG A 17 14.96 7.65 -20.82
C ARG A 17 13.48 7.74 -21.15
N THR A 18 12.66 6.95 -20.45
CA THR A 18 11.19 7.01 -20.54
C THR A 18 10.62 8.22 -19.79
N ALA A 19 9.36 8.57 -20.07
CA ALA A 19 8.66 9.63 -19.35
C ALA A 19 8.61 9.39 -17.83
N ALA A 20 8.41 8.15 -17.38
CA ALA A 20 8.43 7.78 -15.97
C ALA A 20 9.83 7.98 -15.36
N GLN A 21 10.89 7.59 -16.06
CA GLN A 21 12.27 7.79 -15.58
C GLN A 21 12.64 9.27 -15.48
N MET A 22 12.19 10.09 -16.45
CA MET A 22 12.36 11.53 -16.40
C MET A 22 11.59 12.17 -15.25
N ALA A 23 10.34 11.76 -15.02
CA ALA A 23 9.55 12.22 -13.88
C ALA A 23 10.20 11.85 -12.53
N ALA A 24 10.73 10.63 -12.41
CA ALA A 24 11.44 10.19 -11.21
C ALA A 24 12.68 11.06 -10.94
N PHE A 25 13.45 11.40 -11.99
CA PHE A 25 14.65 12.23 -11.88
C PHE A 25 14.37 13.63 -11.31
N VAL A 26 13.21 14.22 -11.63
CA VAL A 26 12.80 15.54 -11.11
C VAL A 26 11.93 15.45 -9.85
N GLY A 27 11.86 14.28 -9.20
CA GLY A 27 11.10 14.08 -7.96
C GLY A 27 9.58 14.03 -8.13
N GLN A 28 9.06 13.92 -9.35
CA GLN A 28 7.63 13.85 -9.65
C GLN A 28 7.09 12.43 -9.48
N HIS A 29 7.18 11.89 -8.26
CA HIS A 29 6.85 10.50 -7.96
C HIS A 29 5.38 10.15 -8.24
N ASP A 30 4.44 11.08 -8.03
CA ASP A 30 3.03 10.82 -8.31
C ASP A 30 2.80 10.58 -9.82
N CYS A 31 3.52 11.30 -10.70
CA CYS A 31 3.51 11.04 -12.13
C CYS A 31 4.12 9.66 -12.47
N VAL A 32 5.22 9.28 -11.83
CA VAL A 32 5.85 7.96 -11.98
C VAL A 32 4.85 6.86 -11.67
N THR A 33 4.19 6.97 -10.50
CA THR A 33 3.22 5.97 -10.07
C THR A 33 2.05 5.88 -11.04
N VAL A 34 1.51 7.01 -11.52
CA VAL A 34 0.42 7.03 -12.51
C VAL A 34 0.83 6.38 -13.83
N ILE A 35 2.00 6.72 -14.37
CA ILE A 35 2.49 6.17 -15.65
C ILE A 35 2.71 4.66 -15.52
N ASN A 36 3.44 4.22 -14.49
CA ASN A 36 3.78 2.81 -14.30
C ASN A 36 2.57 1.93 -13.97
N ASN A 37 1.50 2.50 -13.40
CA ASN A 37 0.27 1.77 -13.06
C ASN A 37 -0.85 1.96 -14.08
N PHE A 38 -0.57 2.60 -15.22
CA PHE A 38 -1.60 2.89 -16.20
C PHE A 38 -2.16 1.62 -16.84
N PHE A 39 -3.48 1.50 -16.82
CA PHE A 39 -4.22 0.46 -17.53
C PHE A 39 -5.25 1.13 -18.42
N SER A 40 -5.06 1.06 -19.74
CA SER A 40 -5.97 1.71 -20.68
C SER A 40 -7.40 1.17 -20.56
N ARG A 41 -8.40 2.05 -20.67
CA ARG A 41 -9.81 1.63 -20.67
C ARG A 41 -10.14 0.65 -21.82
N ALA A 42 -9.55 0.84 -22.99
CA ALA A 42 -9.74 -0.03 -24.16
C ALA A 42 -9.38 -1.50 -23.88
N ARG A 43 -8.33 -1.76 -23.08
CA ARG A 43 -7.96 -3.12 -22.64
C ARG A 43 -9.04 -3.77 -21.78
N LEU A 44 -9.81 -3.00 -21.01
CA LEU A 44 -10.93 -3.53 -20.23
C LEU A 44 -12.17 -3.73 -21.10
N ASP A 45 -12.45 -2.81 -22.02
CA ASP A 45 -13.60 -2.87 -22.93
C ASP A 45 -13.54 -4.08 -23.89
N TYR A 46 -12.36 -4.69 -24.06
CA TYR A 46 -12.23 -6.01 -24.70
C TYR A 46 -13.16 -7.07 -24.05
N TYR A 47 -13.28 -7.05 -22.73
CA TYR A 47 -14.10 -7.99 -21.96
C TYR A 47 -15.58 -7.62 -21.94
N THR A 48 -15.95 -6.42 -22.42
CA THR A 48 -17.35 -5.98 -22.49
C THR A 48 -18.07 -6.36 -23.78
N LYS A 49 -17.37 -7.06 -24.66
CA LYS A 49 -17.90 -7.62 -25.91
C LYS A 49 -17.92 -9.15 -25.79
N ALA A 50 -18.91 -9.79 -26.39
CA ALA A 50 -18.90 -11.25 -26.56
C ALA A 50 -17.72 -11.65 -27.46
N GLN A 51 -17.04 -12.74 -27.11
CA GLN A 51 -15.82 -13.19 -27.80
C GLN A 51 -15.99 -14.63 -28.30
N GLY A 52 -15.53 -14.92 -29.51
CA GLY A 52 -15.57 -16.28 -30.08
C GLY A 52 -16.99 -16.85 -30.12
N LEU A 53 -17.21 -17.97 -29.41
CA LEU A 53 -18.49 -18.66 -29.32
C LEU A 53 -19.37 -18.23 -28.13
N GLU A 54 -18.90 -17.26 -27.33
CA GLU A 54 -19.66 -16.78 -26.17
C GLU A 54 -20.88 -15.97 -26.59
N LYS A 55 -22.02 -16.17 -25.92
CA LYS A 55 -23.26 -15.42 -26.18
C LYS A 55 -23.35 -14.11 -25.42
N GLU A 56 -22.62 -13.99 -24.31
CA GLU A 56 -22.63 -12.83 -23.43
C GLU A 56 -21.20 -12.33 -23.18
N PRO A 57 -21.00 -11.02 -22.94
CA PRO A 57 -19.70 -10.50 -22.55
C PRO A 57 -19.30 -10.98 -21.15
N LYS A 58 -18.01 -11.25 -20.96
CA LYS A 58 -17.44 -11.62 -19.66
C LYS A 58 -17.64 -10.53 -18.59
N LEU A 59 -17.60 -9.26 -19.02
CA LEU A 59 -17.89 -8.09 -18.19
C LEU A 59 -19.10 -7.33 -18.76
N PRO A 60 -20.20 -7.14 -18.00
CA PRO A 60 -21.26 -6.24 -18.43
C PRO A 60 -20.71 -4.82 -18.68
N PRO A 61 -21.03 -4.16 -19.82
CA PRO A 61 -20.45 -2.86 -20.18
C PRO A 61 -20.57 -1.78 -19.09
N LYS A 62 -21.68 -1.77 -18.35
CA LYS A 62 -21.91 -0.85 -17.23
C LYS A 62 -20.93 -0.99 -16.07
N LEU A 63 -20.27 -2.15 -15.92
CA LEU A 63 -19.29 -2.41 -14.87
C LEU A 63 -17.87 -1.98 -15.24
N ALA A 64 -17.60 -1.69 -16.52
CA ALA A 64 -16.26 -1.35 -16.98
C ALA A 64 -15.74 -0.04 -16.37
N GLY A 65 -16.58 1.00 -16.27
CA GLY A 65 -16.20 2.26 -15.61
C GLY A 65 -15.84 2.07 -14.13
N PRO A 66 -16.74 1.51 -13.31
CA PRO A 66 -16.46 1.22 -11.90
C PRO A 66 -15.23 0.34 -11.68
N LEU A 67 -15.06 -0.74 -12.46
CA LEU A 67 -13.94 -1.65 -12.34
C LEU A 67 -12.62 -0.99 -12.78
N HIS A 68 -12.64 -0.19 -13.85
CA HIS A 68 -11.48 0.60 -14.29
C HIS A 68 -11.00 1.56 -13.21
N LYS A 69 -11.91 2.20 -12.46
CA LYS A 69 -11.56 3.04 -11.30
C LYS A 69 -10.79 2.25 -10.22
N ILE A 70 -11.18 0.99 -9.95
CA ILE A 70 -10.48 0.13 -9.00
C ILE A 70 -9.09 -0.25 -9.54
N ILE A 71 -9.00 -0.66 -10.81
CA ILE A 71 -7.74 -1.01 -11.48
C ILE A 71 -6.74 0.15 -11.45
N MET A 72 -7.22 1.36 -11.71
CA MET A 72 -6.42 2.58 -11.75
C MET A 72 -6.03 3.11 -10.36
N SER A 73 -6.62 2.57 -9.28
CA SER A 73 -6.20 2.92 -7.93
C SER A 73 -4.75 2.50 -7.70
N THR A 74 -3.97 3.41 -7.13
CA THR A 74 -2.57 3.18 -6.73
C THR A 74 -2.46 2.87 -5.24
N ASN A 75 -3.50 3.21 -4.46
CA ASN A 75 -3.63 2.80 -3.08
C ASN A 75 -4.08 1.33 -3.01
N LEU A 76 -3.18 0.47 -2.54
CA LEU A 76 -3.41 -0.96 -2.41
C LEU A 76 -3.97 -1.38 -1.04
N ASN A 77 -4.31 -0.44 -0.16
CA ASN A 77 -4.93 -0.77 1.10
C ASN A 77 -6.29 -1.45 0.85
N PRO A 78 -6.55 -2.65 1.42
CA PRO A 78 -7.78 -3.39 1.14
C PRO A 78 -9.02 -2.65 1.67
N VAL A 79 -8.91 -1.82 2.72
CA VAL A 79 -10.02 -0.97 3.17
C VAL A 79 -10.41 0.03 2.08
N LYS A 80 -9.43 0.68 1.42
CA LYS A 80 -9.72 1.60 0.31
C LYS A 80 -10.42 0.90 -0.84
N MET A 81 -9.96 -0.29 -1.22
CA MET A 81 -10.58 -1.06 -2.30
C MET A 81 -12.03 -1.44 -1.98
N VAL A 82 -12.30 -1.88 -0.75
CA VAL A 82 -13.67 -2.17 -0.30
C VAL A 82 -14.52 -0.90 -0.29
N LEU A 83 -13.97 0.25 0.12
CA LEU A 83 -14.69 1.53 0.05
C LEU A 83 -15.02 1.93 -1.40
N LEU A 84 -14.12 1.71 -2.36
CA LEU A 84 -14.40 1.96 -3.78
C LEU A 84 -15.55 1.07 -4.31
N VAL A 85 -15.64 -0.17 -3.84
CA VAL A 85 -16.78 -1.05 -4.14
C VAL A 85 -18.07 -0.50 -3.52
N LYS A 86 -18.04 -0.12 -2.24
CA LYS A 86 -19.21 0.42 -1.52
C LYS A 86 -19.73 1.72 -2.12
N GLU A 87 -18.84 2.58 -2.61
CA GLU A 87 -19.18 3.86 -3.24
C GLU A 87 -19.91 3.70 -4.58
N ASN A 88 -19.90 2.51 -5.18
CA ASN A 88 -20.52 2.27 -6.49
C ASN A 88 -21.64 1.23 -6.42
N PRO A 89 -22.92 1.65 -6.50
CA PRO A 89 -24.06 0.73 -6.45
C PRO A 89 -24.05 -0.36 -7.53
N LEU A 90 -23.41 -0.13 -8.67
CA LEU A 90 -23.31 -1.14 -9.74
C LEU A 90 -22.42 -2.33 -9.33
N LEU A 91 -21.52 -2.13 -8.36
CA LEU A 91 -20.66 -3.16 -7.79
C LEU A 91 -21.25 -3.76 -6.50
N ALA A 92 -22.41 -3.30 -6.02
CA ALA A 92 -22.97 -3.74 -4.75
C ALA A 92 -23.72 -5.09 -4.82
N SER A 93 -23.68 -5.81 -5.94
CA SER A 93 -24.25 -7.15 -6.05
C SER A 93 -23.16 -8.24 -6.12
N PRO A 94 -23.34 -9.40 -5.44
CA PRO A 94 -22.39 -10.51 -5.49
C PRO A 94 -22.08 -10.98 -6.91
N SER A 95 -23.10 -11.08 -7.77
CA SER A 95 -22.95 -11.54 -9.15
C SER A 95 -22.18 -10.54 -10.03
N ALA A 96 -22.38 -9.24 -9.84
CA ALA A 96 -21.60 -8.21 -10.55
C ALA A 96 -20.13 -8.25 -10.14
N LEU A 97 -19.85 -8.35 -8.84
CA LEU A 97 -18.48 -8.46 -8.33
C LEU A 97 -17.79 -9.75 -8.75
N ASP A 98 -18.50 -10.88 -8.79
CA ASP A 98 -17.91 -12.13 -9.26
C ASP A 98 -17.49 -12.04 -10.74
N LYS A 99 -18.29 -11.37 -11.59
CA LYS A 99 -17.88 -11.08 -12.97
C LYS A 99 -16.63 -10.18 -13.02
N CYS A 100 -16.56 -9.14 -12.19
CA CYS A 100 -15.36 -8.29 -12.08
C CYS A 100 -14.12 -9.09 -11.62
N ARG A 101 -14.28 -9.93 -10.58
CA ARG A 101 -13.23 -10.82 -10.05
C ARG A 101 -12.67 -11.73 -11.14
N ARG A 102 -13.54 -12.44 -11.87
CA ARG A 102 -13.13 -13.34 -12.96
C ARG A 102 -12.38 -12.60 -14.07
N VAL A 103 -12.79 -11.37 -14.40
CA VAL A 103 -12.07 -10.56 -15.39
C VAL A 103 -10.67 -10.18 -14.89
N MET A 104 -10.49 -9.92 -13.59
CA MET A 104 -9.16 -9.70 -13.02
C MET A 104 -8.27 -10.94 -13.14
N GLU A 105 -8.81 -12.14 -12.91
CA GLU A 105 -8.10 -13.41 -13.10
C GLU A 105 -7.66 -13.60 -14.56
N LEU A 106 -8.54 -13.29 -15.52
CA LEU A 106 -8.21 -13.37 -16.95
C LEU A 106 -7.16 -12.35 -17.37
N ILE A 107 -7.19 -11.13 -16.81
CA ILE A 107 -6.16 -10.12 -17.10
C ILE A 107 -4.83 -10.54 -16.46
N CYS A 108 -4.84 -11.06 -15.23
CA CYS A 108 -3.66 -11.64 -14.59
C CYS A 108 -3.03 -12.71 -15.48
N GLU A 109 -3.82 -13.67 -15.93
CA GLU A 109 -3.36 -14.74 -16.82
C GLU A 109 -2.80 -14.21 -18.13
N LYS A 110 -3.48 -13.25 -18.76
CA LYS A 110 -3.00 -12.62 -20.00
C LYS A 110 -1.67 -11.91 -19.81
N CYS A 111 -1.45 -11.24 -18.67
CA CYS A 111 -0.19 -10.57 -18.35
C CYS A 111 0.98 -11.55 -18.17
N MET A 112 0.71 -12.77 -17.71
CA MET A 112 1.73 -13.81 -17.52
C MET A 112 1.99 -14.66 -18.78
N LYS A 113 1.02 -14.76 -19.69
CA LYS A 113 1.14 -15.57 -20.92
C LYS A 113 1.59 -14.81 -22.16
N GLN A 114 1.59 -13.48 -22.13
CA GLN A 114 2.08 -12.68 -23.26
C GLN A 114 3.61 -12.75 -23.38
N ARG A 115 4.14 -12.46 -24.59
CA ARG A 115 5.58 -12.50 -24.90
C ARG A 115 6.41 -11.69 -23.90
N ASP A 116 5.97 -10.47 -23.61
CA ASP A 116 6.58 -9.59 -22.62
C ASP A 116 5.82 -9.69 -21.30
N MET A 117 6.20 -10.69 -20.49
CA MET A 117 5.54 -10.96 -19.21
C MET A 117 5.50 -9.71 -18.32
N ASN A 118 4.32 -9.40 -17.79
CA ASN A 118 4.14 -8.27 -16.89
C ASN A 118 3.71 -8.77 -15.50
N GLU A 119 4.68 -9.28 -14.74
CA GLU A 119 4.46 -9.84 -13.40
C GLU A 119 3.86 -8.83 -12.42
N VAL A 120 4.26 -7.55 -12.53
CA VAL A 120 3.76 -6.46 -11.67
C VAL A 120 2.27 -6.25 -11.87
N LEU A 121 1.84 -6.11 -13.12
CA LEU A 121 0.42 -5.94 -13.43
C LEU A 121 -0.36 -7.21 -13.11
N ALA A 122 0.21 -8.39 -13.36
CA ALA A 122 -0.41 -9.66 -13.00
C ALA A 122 -0.66 -9.78 -11.49
N MET A 123 0.35 -9.49 -10.67
CA MET A 123 0.23 -9.48 -9.21
C MET A 123 -0.83 -8.47 -8.74
N LYS A 124 -0.88 -7.27 -9.35
CA LYS A 124 -1.91 -6.28 -9.05
C LYS A 124 -3.32 -6.80 -9.37
N MET A 125 -3.54 -7.38 -10.54
CA MET A 125 -4.85 -7.94 -10.92
C MET A 125 -5.25 -9.10 -10.02
N HIS A 126 -4.31 -9.99 -9.69
CA HIS A 126 -4.54 -11.07 -8.74
C HIS A 126 -4.93 -10.55 -7.35
N TYR A 127 -4.22 -9.55 -6.84
CA TYR A 127 -4.53 -8.95 -5.56
C TYR A 127 -5.92 -8.31 -5.54
N ILE A 128 -6.27 -7.54 -6.58
CA ILE A 128 -7.62 -6.98 -6.74
C ILE A 128 -8.65 -8.12 -6.79
N SER A 129 -8.41 -9.18 -7.56
CA SER A 129 -9.28 -10.36 -7.59
C SER A 129 -9.52 -10.95 -6.20
N CYS A 130 -8.46 -11.12 -5.40
CA CYS A 130 -8.58 -11.64 -4.04
C CYS A 130 -9.43 -10.74 -3.13
N VAL A 131 -9.28 -9.41 -3.24
CA VAL A 131 -10.11 -8.43 -2.50
C VAL A 131 -11.57 -8.50 -2.95
N LEU A 132 -11.83 -8.56 -4.26
CA LEU A 132 -13.19 -8.70 -4.78
C LEU A 132 -13.81 -10.04 -4.36
N ALA A 133 -13.05 -11.13 -4.34
CA ALA A 133 -13.50 -12.43 -3.83
C ALA A 133 -13.92 -12.34 -2.36
N LYS A 134 -13.16 -11.60 -1.54
CA LYS A 134 -13.51 -11.37 -0.14
C LYS A 134 -14.77 -10.52 0.00
N CYS A 135 -14.97 -9.52 -0.87
CA CYS A 135 -16.20 -8.74 -0.93
C CYS A 135 -17.42 -9.63 -1.27
N VAL A 136 -17.29 -10.51 -2.27
CA VAL A 136 -18.35 -11.47 -2.66
C VAL A 136 -18.72 -12.39 -1.51
N SER A 137 -17.74 -12.97 -0.81
CA SER A 137 -17.97 -13.84 0.36
C SER A 137 -18.74 -13.10 1.46
N PHE A 138 -18.34 -11.87 1.82
CA PHE A 138 -19.06 -11.10 2.83
C PHE A 138 -20.47 -10.67 2.39
N LEU A 139 -20.70 -10.36 1.11
CA LEU A 139 -22.05 -10.03 0.64
C LEU A 139 -22.99 -11.24 0.66
N ASN A 140 -22.47 -12.46 0.49
CA ASN A 140 -23.26 -13.68 0.48
C ASN A 140 -23.50 -14.27 1.87
N GLU A 141 -22.50 -14.19 2.76
CA GLU A 141 -22.46 -14.99 4.00
C GLU A 141 -22.76 -14.18 5.27
N ARG A 142 -22.82 -12.84 5.19
CA ARG A 142 -22.82 -11.97 6.37
C ARG A 142 -23.92 -10.91 6.33
N ASP A 143 -24.64 -10.78 7.43
CA ASP A 143 -25.65 -9.72 7.61
C ASP A 143 -25.04 -8.32 7.61
N ASP A 144 -23.81 -8.17 8.14
CA ASP A 144 -23.09 -6.90 8.16
C ASP A 144 -22.34 -6.60 6.85
N GLN A 145 -22.39 -7.50 5.86
CA GLN A 145 -21.92 -7.32 4.50
C GLN A 145 -20.53 -6.64 4.41
N LEU A 146 -20.36 -5.65 3.51
CA LEU A 146 -19.09 -4.95 3.32
C LEU A 146 -18.69 -4.09 4.53
N ASP A 147 -19.63 -3.67 5.36
CA ASP A 147 -19.31 -2.99 6.63
C ASP A 147 -18.62 -3.93 7.63
N GLY A 148 -19.05 -5.19 7.66
CA GLY A 148 -18.37 -6.26 8.39
C GLY A 148 -16.95 -6.48 7.91
N LEU A 149 -16.75 -6.50 6.58
CA LEU A 149 -15.42 -6.66 6.00
C LEU A 149 -14.50 -5.49 6.36
N VAL A 150 -14.97 -4.25 6.22
CA VAL A 150 -14.21 -3.05 6.61
C VAL A 150 -13.83 -3.10 8.09
N LYS A 151 -14.77 -3.44 8.98
CA LYS A 151 -14.47 -3.58 10.41
C LYS A 151 -13.45 -4.69 10.67
N SER A 152 -13.54 -5.82 9.96
CA SER A 152 -12.60 -6.93 10.10
C SER A 152 -11.18 -6.54 9.66
N LEU A 153 -11.06 -5.79 8.57
CA LEU A 153 -9.79 -5.28 8.06
C LEU A 153 -9.19 -4.18 8.96
N LEU A 154 -10.02 -3.37 9.63
CA LEU A 154 -9.55 -2.31 10.52
C LEU A 154 -9.24 -2.78 11.94
N LYS A 155 -9.85 -3.89 12.39
CA LYS A 155 -9.76 -4.32 13.78
C LYS A 155 -8.31 -4.60 14.18
N GLY A 156 -7.82 -3.77 15.10
CA GLY A 156 -6.50 -3.90 15.71
C GLY A 156 -6.48 -4.95 16.82
N ARG A 157 -5.31 -5.57 17.04
CA ARG A 157 -5.04 -6.36 18.25
C ARG A 157 -4.98 -5.44 19.48
N ASP A 158 -5.36 -5.94 20.65
CA ASP A 158 -5.52 -5.09 21.85
C ASP A 158 -4.19 -4.51 22.37
N SER A 159 -3.04 -5.13 22.05
CA SER A 159 -1.72 -4.70 22.54
C SER A 159 -1.25 -3.37 21.97
N ASP A 160 -1.46 -3.13 20.67
CA ASP A 160 -0.91 -1.97 19.93
C ASP A 160 -1.81 -1.47 18.80
N GLY A 161 -2.96 -2.09 18.57
CA GLY A 161 -3.88 -1.71 17.51
C GLY A 161 -3.49 -2.24 16.12
N PHE A 162 -2.48 -3.10 15.98
CA PHE A 162 -2.07 -3.63 14.68
C PHE A 162 -3.16 -4.49 14.01
N PRO A 163 -3.52 -4.24 12.73
CA PRO A 163 -4.62 -4.94 12.05
C PRO A 163 -4.22 -6.34 11.57
N VAL A 164 -4.13 -7.29 12.50
CA VAL A 164 -3.66 -8.68 12.26
C VAL A 164 -4.42 -9.38 11.13
N TYR A 165 -5.75 -9.21 11.06
CA TYR A 165 -6.55 -9.84 10.01
C TYR A 165 -6.18 -9.32 8.62
N GLN A 166 -5.96 -8.01 8.49
CA GLN A 166 -5.54 -7.38 7.25
C GLN A 166 -4.18 -7.91 6.79
N GLU A 167 -3.20 -7.96 7.68
CA GLU A 167 -1.86 -8.47 7.39
C GLU A 167 -1.90 -9.93 6.93
N LYS A 168 -2.65 -10.79 7.65
CA LYS A 168 -2.83 -12.20 7.26
C LYS A 168 -3.50 -12.34 5.90
N PHE A 169 -4.53 -11.55 5.63
CA PHE A 169 -5.23 -11.57 4.36
C PHE A 169 -4.32 -11.19 3.19
N ILE A 170 -3.48 -10.16 3.33
CA ILE A 170 -2.55 -9.76 2.27
C ILE A 170 -1.49 -10.84 2.03
N ARG A 171 -0.91 -11.41 3.10
CA ARG A 171 0.02 -12.55 3.01
C ARG A 171 -0.60 -13.75 2.30
N GLU A 172 -1.87 -14.03 2.58
CA GLU A 172 -2.62 -15.08 1.92
C GLU A 172 -2.82 -14.79 0.42
N CYS A 173 -3.12 -13.54 0.05
CA CYS A 173 -3.24 -13.13 -1.35
C CYS A 173 -1.94 -13.38 -2.11
N VAL A 174 -0.80 -12.94 -1.57
CA VAL A 174 0.53 -13.16 -2.17
C VAL A 174 0.79 -14.65 -2.37
N ARG A 175 0.57 -15.47 -1.33
CA ARG A 175 0.77 -16.93 -1.40
C ARG A 175 -0.14 -17.62 -2.41
N LYS A 176 -1.34 -17.09 -2.65
CA LYS A 176 -2.30 -17.63 -3.63
C LYS A 176 -2.03 -17.21 -5.07
N PHE A 177 -0.98 -16.43 -5.33
CA PHE A 177 -0.62 -16.07 -6.71
C PHE A 177 -0.33 -17.35 -7.52
N PRO A 178 -1.01 -17.58 -8.66
CA PRO A 178 -1.02 -18.89 -9.31
C PRO A 178 0.27 -19.22 -10.08
N TYR A 179 1.21 -18.29 -10.18
CA TYR A 179 2.47 -18.46 -10.91
C TYR A 179 3.64 -18.52 -9.93
N CYS A 180 3.93 -19.73 -9.44
CA CYS A 180 4.94 -19.96 -8.40
C CYS A 180 6.35 -19.54 -8.82
N ASP A 181 6.67 -19.63 -10.12
CA ASP A 181 8.00 -19.35 -10.65
C ASP A 181 8.21 -17.87 -10.99
N ALA A 182 7.19 -17.03 -10.80
CA ALA A 182 7.29 -15.59 -11.01
C ALA A 182 8.34 -14.97 -10.09
N THR A 183 9.27 -14.21 -10.66
CA THR A 183 10.39 -13.61 -9.92
C THR A 183 9.89 -12.66 -8.82
N LEU A 184 8.84 -11.88 -9.13
CA LEU A 184 8.20 -10.96 -8.21
C LEU A 184 7.59 -11.69 -7.02
N LEU A 185 6.94 -12.84 -7.22
CA LEU A 185 6.39 -13.63 -6.12
C LEU A 185 7.52 -14.10 -5.19
N GLN A 186 8.61 -14.60 -5.74
CA GLN A 186 9.76 -15.05 -4.96
C GLN A 186 10.37 -13.90 -4.13
N GLN A 187 10.46 -12.70 -4.70
CA GLN A 187 10.91 -11.49 -3.98
C GLN A 187 9.95 -11.09 -2.85
N LEU A 188 8.64 -11.08 -3.11
CA LEU A 188 7.61 -10.78 -2.10
C LEU A 188 7.68 -11.78 -0.94
N VAL A 189 7.73 -13.08 -1.24
CA VAL A 189 7.79 -14.15 -0.22
C VAL A 189 9.06 -14.04 0.61
N ARG A 190 10.23 -13.85 -0.01
CA ARG A 190 11.51 -13.67 0.71
C ARG A 190 11.49 -12.47 1.66
N SER A 191 10.80 -11.39 1.28
CA SER A 191 10.72 -10.17 2.08
C SER A 191 9.71 -10.29 3.24
N ILE A 192 8.62 -11.04 3.06
CA ILE A 192 7.48 -11.08 3.98
C ILE A 192 7.56 -12.28 4.94
N ALA A 193 7.93 -13.46 4.43
CA ALA A 193 7.90 -14.72 5.18
C ALA A 193 8.72 -14.70 6.50
N PRO A 194 9.95 -14.14 6.56
CA PRO A 194 10.72 -14.13 7.80
C PRO A 194 10.22 -13.09 8.83
N VAL A 195 9.35 -12.16 8.42
CA VAL A 195 8.88 -11.07 9.27
C VAL A 195 7.66 -11.51 10.07
N SER A 196 7.75 -11.42 11.40
CA SER A 196 6.62 -11.68 12.29
C SER A 196 5.48 -10.69 12.10
N ILE A 197 4.24 -11.15 12.30
CA ILE A 197 3.05 -10.30 12.16
C ILE A 197 3.08 -9.17 13.21
N GLY A 198 3.01 -7.94 12.72
CA GLY A 198 3.08 -6.72 13.53
C GLY A 198 4.42 -6.00 13.46
N ASN A 199 5.43 -6.58 12.81
CA ASN A 199 6.72 -5.95 12.57
C ASN A 199 6.85 -5.49 11.12
N ASP A 200 7.75 -4.54 10.89
CA ASP A 200 8.09 -4.06 9.56
C ASP A 200 9.15 -4.94 8.87
N PRO A 201 9.14 -5.01 7.52
CA PRO A 201 8.12 -4.44 6.65
C PRO A 201 6.80 -5.23 6.68
N THR A 202 5.67 -4.53 6.72
CA THR A 202 4.34 -5.16 6.58
C THR A 202 4.11 -5.71 5.18
N ALA A 203 3.25 -6.74 5.03
CA ALA A 203 2.93 -7.28 3.72
C ALA A 203 2.31 -6.24 2.77
N LEU A 204 1.55 -5.28 3.30
CA LEU A 204 1.02 -4.16 2.52
C LEU A 204 2.15 -3.27 1.98
N SER A 205 3.14 -2.93 2.81
CA SER A 205 4.26 -2.07 2.40
C SER A 205 5.10 -2.71 1.30
N VAL A 206 5.44 -4.00 1.44
CA VAL A 206 6.21 -4.75 0.44
C VAL A 206 5.41 -4.87 -0.87
N LEU A 207 4.13 -5.23 -0.80
CA LEU A 207 3.27 -5.35 -1.99
C LEU A 207 3.10 -4.01 -2.71
N THR A 208 2.93 -2.92 -1.94
CA THR A 208 2.82 -1.57 -2.50
C THR A 208 4.09 -1.19 -3.23
N GLN A 209 5.26 -1.31 -2.58
CA GLN A 209 6.55 -1.01 -3.20
C GLN A 209 6.80 -1.83 -4.47
N ALA A 210 6.45 -3.11 -4.46
CA ALA A 210 6.59 -4.00 -5.61
C ALA A 210 5.72 -3.58 -6.81
N ILE A 211 4.52 -3.02 -6.57
CA ILE A 211 3.57 -2.65 -7.63
C ILE A 211 3.71 -1.19 -8.08
N THR A 212 3.91 -0.26 -7.14
CA THR A 212 3.99 1.17 -7.44
C THR A 212 5.41 1.64 -7.72
N GLY A 213 6.40 0.77 -7.52
CA GLY A 213 7.82 1.09 -7.59
C GLY A 213 8.35 1.64 -6.27
N GLN A 214 9.67 1.71 -6.16
CA GLN A 214 10.33 2.38 -5.05
C GLN A 214 10.11 3.88 -5.15
N VAL A 215 9.33 4.41 -4.21
CA VAL A 215 9.21 5.84 -3.97
C VAL A 215 10.33 6.22 -2.99
N GLY A 216 11.09 7.27 -3.31
CA GLY A 216 12.13 7.81 -2.42
C GLY A 216 11.51 8.42 -1.16
N PHE A 217 12.21 9.38 -0.54
CA PHE A 217 11.69 10.10 0.63
C PHE A 217 10.31 10.73 0.33
N MET A 218 9.24 10.12 0.83
CA MET A 218 7.88 10.66 0.76
C MET A 218 7.58 11.46 2.02
N ASP A 219 7.56 12.78 1.90
CA ASP A 219 7.10 13.68 2.97
C ASP A 219 5.56 13.78 2.94
N ALA A 220 4.89 12.64 3.13
CA ALA A 220 3.44 12.56 3.10
C ALA A 220 2.90 11.64 4.19
N GLU A 221 1.92 12.14 4.92
CA GLU A 221 1.16 11.40 5.91
C GLU A 221 0.11 10.53 5.22
N PHE A 222 -0.06 9.30 5.72
CA PHE A 222 -1.05 8.36 5.19
C PHE A 222 -2.22 8.20 6.16
N CYS A 223 -3.41 8.04 5.60
CA CYS A 223 -4.60 7.81 6.40
C CYS A 223 -4.53 6.44 7.09
N THR A 224 -4.63 6.40 8.42
CA THR A 224 -4.62 5.14 9.18
C THR A 224 -5.80 4.23 8.82
N THR A 225 -6.91 4.78 8.31
CA THR A 225 -8.11 3.99 7.95
C THR A 225 -8.03 3.41 6.55
N CYS A 226 -7.74 4.23 5.54
CA CYS A 226 -7.83 3.83 4.13
C CYS A 226 -6.47 3.82 3.43
N GLY A 227 -5.38 4.27 4.04
CA GLY A 227 -4.06 4.33 3.41
C GLY A 227 -3.91 5.38 2.32
N ASP A 228 -4.88 6.28 2.12
CA ASP A 228 -4.72 7.38 1.15
C ASP A 228 -3.60 8.33 1.62
N LYS A 229 -2.79 8.77 0.66
CA LYS A 229 -1.72 9.77 0.85
C LYS A 229 -2.32 11.15 1.10
N GLY A 230 -1.60 12.00 1.84
CA GLY A 230 -1.99 13.39 2.10
C GLY A 230 -3.05 13.53 3.18
N ALA A 231 -3.07 12.60 4.14
CA ALA A 231 -3.92 12.71 5.32
C ALA A 231 -3.46 13.89 6.20
N GLN A 232 -4.38 14.75 6.61
CA GLN A 232 -4.04 15.99 7.32
C GLN A 232 -4.64 16.08 8.73
N LYS A 233 -5.62 15.24 9.06
CA LYS A 233 -6.35 15.35 10.33
C LYS A 233 -5.85 14.35 11.34
N ARG A 234 -4.99 14.80 12.26
CA ARG A 234 -4.54 13.98 13.40
C ARG A 234 -5.66 13.76 14.41
N CYS A 235 -5.66 12.62 15.09
CA CYS A 235 -6.53 12.39 16.23
C CYS A 235 -6.30 13.47 17.30
N SER A 236 -7.36 14.13 17.75
CA SER A 236 -7.26 15.25 18.71
C SER A 236 -6.78 14.84 20.10
N ILE A 237 -6.93 13.56 20.44
CA ILE A 237 -6.50 12.97 21.72
C ILE A 237 -5.04 12.51 21.58
N CYS A 238 -4.82 11.36 20.93
CA CYS A 238 -3.48 10.79 20.89
C CYS A 238 -2.50 11.45 19.92
N LYS A 239 -2.94 12.24 18.94
CA LYS A 239 -2.07 12.89 17.91
C LYS A 239 -1.10 11.96 17.16
N MET A 240 -1.19 10.64 17.37
CA MET A 240 -0.30 9.61 16.81
C MET A 240 -0.81 9.00 15.49
N VAL A 241 -2.09 9.18 15.18
CA VAL A 241 -2.72 8.66 13.95
C VAL A 241 -3.32 9.79 13.15
N THR A 242 -3.24 9.69 11.82
CA THR A 242 -3.68 10.72 10.88
C THR A 242 -4.78 10.15 9.97
N TYR A 243 -5.78 10.98 9.64
CA TYR A 243 -6.93 10.61 8.82
C TYR A 243 -7.11 11.60 7.66
N CYS A 244 -7.72 11.13 6.56
CA CYS A 244 -8.19 12.02 5.50
C CYS A 244 -9.22 13.02 6.02
N GLY A 245 -10.09 12.57 6.93
CA GLY A 245 -11.26 13.33 7.36
C GLY A 245 -12.06 12.62 8.45
N GLN A 246 -13.14 13.28 8.87
CA GLN A 246 -14.01 12.78 9.95
C GLN A 246 -14.65 11.43 9.61
N ALA A 247 -14.93 11.15 8.34
CA ALA A 247 -15.47 9.86 7.90
C ALA A 247 -14.52 8.70 8.21
N CYS A 248 -13.24 8.82 7.85
CA CYS A 248 -12.22 7.81 8.16
C CYS A 248 -11.99 7.65 9.65
N GLN A 249 -11.98 8.76 10.41
CA GLN A 249 -11.85 8.73 11.86
C GLN A 249 -13.01 7.96 12.51
N LYS A 250 -14.27 8.30 12.16
CA LYS A 250 -15.47 7.60 12.66
C LYS A 250 -15.44 6.11 12.32
N LEU A 251 -15.03 5.77 11.10
CA LEU A 251 -14.94 4.38 10.62
C LEU A 251 -13.89 3.56 11.41
N HIS A 252 -12.78 4.16 11.82
CA HIS A 252 -11.73 3.50 12.60
C HIS A 252 -11.97 3.56 14.12
N TRP A 253 -12.82 4.46 14.61
CA TRP A 253 -12.98 4.76 16.03
C TRP A 253 -13.32 3.54 16.91
N PHE A 254 -14.12 2.59 16.40
CA PHE A 254 -14.56 1.42 17.16
C PHE A 254 -13.39 0.58 17.72
N THR A 255 -12.25 0.57 17.03
CA THR A 255 -11.03 -0.12 17.45
C THR A 255 -9.97 0.85 17.99
N HIS A 256 -9.80 2.03 17.37
CA HIS A 256 -8.82 3.00 17.81
C HIS A 256 -9.03 3.47 19.25
N LYS A 257 -10.29 3.66 19.68
CA LYS A 257 -10.61 4.14 21.04
C LYS A 257 -10.02 3.29 22.16
N LYS A 258 -9.76 2.00 21.89
CA LYS A 258 -9.16 1.07 22.86
C LYS A 258 -7.68 1.33 23.13
N VAL A 259 -6.97 1.83 22.11
CA VAL A 259 -5.52 2.09 22.16
C VAL A 259 -5.18 3.57 22.18
N CYS A 260 -6.17 4.45 21.94
CA CYS A 260 -5.98 5.90 21.83
C CYS A 260 -5.27 6.49 23.06
N LYS A 261 -5.74 6.14 24.27
CA LYS A 261 -5.12 6.64 25.51
C LYS A 261 -3.69 6.14 25.69
N LYS A 262 -3.43 4.86 25.39
CA LYS A 262 -2.08 4.29 25.45
C LYS A 262 -1.13 5.00 24.47
N LEU A 263 -1.60 5.33 23.27
CA LEU A 263 -0.82 6.08 22.27
C LEU A 263 -0.53 7.52 22.72
N GLU A 264 -1.45 8.13 23.45
CA GLU A 264 -1.24 9.44 24.08
C GLU A 264 -0.13 9.38 25.14
N GLU A 265 -0.19 8.41 26.05
CA GLU A 265 0.83 8.19 27.08
C GLU A 265 2.20 7.94 26.45
N GLN A 266 2.30 7.07 25.44
CA GLN A 266 3.54 6.80 24.71
C GLN A 266 4.14 8.04 24.03
N ARG A 267 3.28 8.89 23.44
CA ARG A 267 3.72 10.15 22.83
C ARG A 267 4.32 11.09 23.88
N GLU A 268 3.69 11.20 25.03
CA GLU A 268 4.14 12.06 26.13
C GLU A 268 5.44 11.56 26.74
N GLU A 269 5.59 10.25 26.93
CA GLU A 269 6.85 9.62 27.34
C GLU A 269 7.99 9.90 26.36
N HIS A 270 7.75 9.71 25.05
CA HIS A 270 8.74 10.02 24.01
C HIS A 270 9.11 11.51 23.99
N GLN A 271 8.14 12.40 24.18
CA GLN A 271 8.39 13.84 24.23
C GLN A 271 9.20 14.23 25.47
N ALA A 272 8.92 13.64 26.62
CA ALA A 272 9.67 13.86 27.85
C ALA A 272 11.14 13.38 27.71
N GLN A 273 11.35 12.19 27.15
CA GLN A 273 12.68 11.65 26.88
C GLN A 273 13.45 12.52 25.88
N SER A 274 12.81 12.92 24.78
CA SER A 274 13.42 13.82 23.79
C SER A 274 13.81 15.17 24.40
N ASN A 275 12.94 15.77 25.21
CA ASN A 275 13.24 17.03 25.90
C ASN A 275 14.39 16.86 26.91
N GLN A 276 14.49 15.73 27.60
CA GLN A 276 15.58 15.44 28.51
C GLN A 276 16.93 15.32 27.78
N VAL A 277 16.97 14.60 26.65
CA VAL A 277 18.17 14.50 25.81
C VAL A 277 18.58 15.87 25.27
N THR A 278 17.62 16.65 24.78
CA THR A 278 17.87 17.99 24.25
C THR A 278 18.37 18.92 25.36
N GLY A 279 17.76 18.87 26.55
CA GLY A 279 18.20 19.61 27.73
C GLY A 279 19.62 19.25 28.16
N TRP A 280 19.97 17.96 28.18
CA TRP A 280 21.33 17.50 28.48
C TRP A 280 22.34 17.95 27.42
N LEU A 281 22.03 17.85 26.13
CA LEU A 281 22.89 18.36 25.06
C LEU A 281 23.13 19.87 25.20
N THR A 282 22.09 20.65 25.54
CA THR A 282 22.24 22.10 25.76
C THR A 282 23.03 22.46 27.01
N SER A 283 23.01 21.63 28.08
CA SER A 283 23.82 21.88 29.28
C SER A 283 25.29 21.52 29.06
N VAL A 284 25.57 20.48 28.29
CA VAL A 284 26.94 20.06 27.97
C VAL A 284 27.63 21.04 27.01
N THR A 285 26.92 21.53 25.99
CA THR A 285 27.46 22.53 25.04
C THR A 285 27.72 23.91 25.65
N LYS A 286 27.07 24.24 26.78
CA LYS A 286 27.29 25.50 27.51
C LYS A 286 28.40 25.44 28.56
N SER A 287 28.98 24.26 28.83
CA SER A 287 30.10 24.11 29.76
C SER A 287 31.42 23.93 29.00
N PRO A 288 32.36 24.92 29.05
CA PRO A 288 33.64 24.83 28.35
C PRO A 288 34.50 23.62 28.76
N ARG A 289 34.27 23.05 29.95
CA ARG A 289 35.00 21.89 30.47
C ARG A 289 34.43 20.53 30.03
N LEU A 290 33.16 20.48 29.64
CA LEU A 290 32.50 19.23 29.20
C LEU A 290 32.48 19.08 27.68
N CYS A 291 32.49 20.19 26.93
CA CYS A 291 32.56 20.19 25.47
C CYS A 291 33.85 19.52 24.93
N THR A 292 34.99 19.73 25.59
CA THR A 292 36.27 19.06 25.27
C THR A 292 36.27 17.57 25.61
N HIS A 293 35.43 17.11 26.55
CA HIS A 293 35.32 15.69 26.87
C HIS A 293 34.43 14.93 25.86
N LEU A 294 33.37 15.56 25.33
CA LEU A 294 32.56 14.99 24.25
C LEU A 294 33.30 14.94 22.91
N LEU A 295 34.08 15.96 22.55
CA LEU A 295 34.95 15.93 21.36
C LEU A 295 35.98 14.80 21.42
N ASN A 296 36.52 14.50 22.61
CA ASN A 296 37.44 13.38 22.80
C ASN A 296 36.74 12.00 22.80
N LEU A 297 35.44 11.94 23.16
CA LEU A 297 34.63 10.72 23.07
C LEU A 297 34.20 10.42 21.61
N GLU A 298 33.86 11.43 20.81
CA GLU A 298 33.58 11.26 19.38
C GLU A 298 34.82 10.82 18.58
N LEU A 299 36.02 11.32 18.93
CA LEU A 299 37.28 10.87 18.34
C LEU A 299 37.66 9.43 18.71
N ASN A 300 37.27 8.94 19.88
CA ASN A 300 37.50 7.54 20.28
C ASN A 300 36.48 6.57 19.66
N ILE A 301 35.24 7.01 19.42
CA ILE A 301 34.21 6.20 18.74
C ILE A 301 34.50 6.09 17.24
N SER A 302 35.08 7.11 16.61
CA SER A 302 35.52 7.02 15.20
C SER A 302 36.68 6.04 15.02
N HIS A 303 37.55 5.89 16.03
CA HIS A 303 38.70 5.00 15.95
C HIS A 303 38.34 3.50 16.14
N ASP A 304 37.27 3.20 16.89
CA ASP A 304 36.75 1.84 17.11
C ASP A 304 35.80 1.37 15.98
N SER A 305 35.08 2.30 15.35
CA SER A 305 34.22 1.98 14.19
C SER A 305 35.03 1.61 12.93
N ASP A 306 36.20 2.23 12.74
CA ASP A 306 37.14 1.85 11.66
C ASP A 306 37.82 0.48 11.88
N GLN A 307 37.95 0.00 13.13
CA GLN A 307 38.44 -1.36 13.41
C GLN A 307 37.36 -2.43 13.25
N LEU A 308 36.09 -2.11 13.56
CA LEU A 308 34.98 -3.03 13.34
C LEU A 308 34.68 -3.23 11.84
N PHE A 309 34.85 -2.19 11.01
CA PHE A 309 34.62 -2.26 9.57
C PHE A 309 35.66 -3.13 8.83
N LYS A 310 36.88 -3.28 9.37
CA LYS A 310 37.94 -4.14 8.79
C LYS A 310 37.85 -5.62 9.19
N LYS A 311 36.93 -6.00 10.08
CA LYS A 311 36.73 -7.41 10.49
C LYS A 311 35.50 -8.07 9.86
N VAL A 312 34.72 -7.34 9.05
CA VAL A 312 33.48 -7.82 8.40
C VAL A 312 33.57 -7.76 6.86
N MET A 313 34.77 -7.53 6.32
CA MET A 313 35.14 -7.80 4.93
C MET A 313 36.15 -8.95 4.91
#